data_AF-A0A938BHH1-F1
#
_entry.id   AF-A0A938BHH1-F1
#
_cell.length_a   1.000
_cell.length_b   1.000
_cell.length_c   1.000
_cell.angle_alpha   90.00
_cell.angle_beta   90.00
_cell.angle_gamma   90.00
#
_symmetry.space_group_name_H-M   'P 1'
#
loop_
_entity.id
_entity.type
_entity.pdbx_description
1 polymer ?
#
loop_
_entity_poly.entity_id
_entity_poly.type
_entity_poly.pdbx_seq_one_letter_code
_entity_poly.pdbx_strand_id
1 'polypeptide(L)'
;MWVQRILLDHVLTDTIVSISDVVTSHLVEERGVSPDRIVKIFNPVDTDRFHPGVSGVAVRQELGIPGNAVVIGNVSRFEKLKGYDRFLDIAAALIPEEPTLYFLMVGHGPEETPL
;
A
#
# COMPACT_ATOMS: atom_id res chain seq x y z
N MET A 1 -14.26 -7.27 -19.41
CA MET A 1 -15.64 -7.11 -19.93
C MET A 1 -15.61 -6.18 -21.15
N TRP A 2 -16.46 -6.41 -22.15
CA TRP A 2 -16.57 -5.60 -23.37
C TRP A 2 -16.69 -4.07 -23.16
N VAL A 3 -17.42 -3.61 -22.15
CA VAL A 3 -17.54 -2.18 -21.78
C VAL A 3 -16.19 -1.55 -21.47
N GLN A 4 -15.34 -2.26 -20.73
CA GLN A 4 -14.01 -1.80 -20.35
C GLN A 4 -13.09 -1.67 -21.57
N ARG A 5 -13.29 -2.52 -22.58
CA ARG A 5 -12.55 -2.45 -23.85
C ARG A 5 -12.95 -1.22 -24.67
N ILE A 6 -14.24 -0.87 -24.70
CA ILE A 6 -14.73 0.34 -25.39
C ILE A 6 -14.21 1.62 -24.70
N LEU A 7 -14.20 1.66 -23.38
CA LEU A 7 -13.68 2.81 -22.62
C LEU A 7 -12.16 2.97 -22.78
N LEU A 8 -11.42 1.87 -22.93
CA LEU A 8 -9.97 1.91 -23.16
C LEU A 8 -9.61 2.08 -24.65
N ASP A 9 -10.59 2.00 -25.55
CA ASP A 9 -10.42 2.22 -26.99
C ASP A 9 -10.21 3.71 -27.31
N HIS A 10 -9.69 4.01 -28.49
CA HIS A 10 -9.40 5.37 -28.99
C HIS A 10 -10.65 6.21 -29.23
N VAL A 11 -11.84 5.59 -29.21
CA VAL A 11 -13.10 6.27 -29.54
C VAL A 11 -13.56 7.20 -28.41
N LEU A 12 -13.24 6.89 -27.14
CA LEU A 12 -13.78 7.61 -25.98
C LEU A 12 -12.72 8.17 -25.02
N THR A 13 -11.45 7.81 -25.19
CA THR A 13 -10.38 8.19 -24.25
C THR A 13 -9.15 8.66 -25.01
N ASP A 14 -8.72 9.90 -24.83
CA ASP A 14 -7.50 10.41 -25.49
C ASP A 14 -6.23 9.92 -24.81
N THR A 15 -6.24 9.81 -23.48
CA THR A 15 -5.07 9.47 -22.67
C THR A 15 -5.48 8.71 -21.43
N ILE A 16 -4.67 7.73 -21.02
CA ILE A 16 -4.84 6.95 -19.81
C ILE A 16 -3.72 7.29 -18.84
N VAL A 17 -4.06 7.68 -17.62
CA VAL A 17 -3.09 7.91 -16.55
C VAL A 17 -2.91 6.62 -15.75
N SER A 18 -1.69 6.12 -15.66
CA SER A 18 -1.33 4.97 -14.82
C SER A 18 -0.51 5.41 -13.61
N ILE A 19 -0.60 4.67 -12.51
CA ILE A 19 0.05 5.05 -11.24
C ILE A 19 1.31 4.24 -10.92
N SER A 20 1.61 3.22 -11.72
CA SER A 20 2.76 2.34 -11.50
C SER A 20 3.15 1.59 -12.76
N ASP A 21 4.35 1.02 -12.77
CA ASP A 21 4.81 0.14 -13.84
C ASP A 21 3.93 -1.11 -13.96
N VAL A 22 3.52 -1.69 -12.83
CA VAL A 22 2.63 -2.87 -12.83
C VAL A 22 1.30 -2.57 -13.53
N VAL A 23 0.68 -1.42 -13.23
CA VAL A 23 -0.58 -1.02 -13.88
C VAL A 23 -0.35 -0.73 -15.36
N THR A 24 0.79 -0.11 -15.71
CA THR A 24 1.15 0.18 -17.10
C THR A 24 1.32 -1.11 -17.91
N SER A 25 2.09 -2.07 -17.41
CA SER A 25 2.25 -3.38 -18.03
C SER A 25 0.92 -4.10 -18.18
N HIS A 26 0.07 -4.11 -17.16
CA HIS A 26 -1.27 -4.71 -17.25
C HIS A 26 -2.12 -4.07 -18.37
N LEU A 27 -2.07 -2.74 -18.52
CA LEU A 27 -2.81 -2.04 -19.58
C LEU A 27 -2.29 -2.38 -20.98
N VAL A 28 -0.97 -2.51 -21.15
CA VAL A 28 -0.38 -2.84 -22.45
C VAL A 28 -0.59 -4.32 -22.78
N GLU A 29 -0.17 -5.21 -21.90
CA GLU A 29 -0.06 -6.65 -22.15
C GLU A 29 -1.42 -7.35 -22.10
N GLU A 30 -2.26 -7.00 -21.13
CA GLU A 30 -3.55 -7.69 -20.92
C GLU A 30 -4.74 -6.92 -21.49
N ARG A 31 -4.62 -5.59 -21.67
CA ARG A 31 -5.71 -4.74 -22.19
C ARG A 31 -5.46 -4.22 -23.60
N GLY A 32 -4.27 -4.41 -24.17
CA GLY A 32 -3.95 -4.01 -25.54
C GLY A 32 -3.97 -2.49 -25.76
N VAL A 33 -3.76 -1.71 -24.70
CA VAL A 33 -3.68 -0.26 -24.78
C VAL A 33 -2.35 0.13 -25.42
N SER A 34 -2.39 1.01 -26.42
CA SER A 34 -1.20 1.51 -27.08
C SER A 34 -0.33 2.31 -26.08
N PRO A 35 0.97 1.98 -25.91
CA PRO A 35 1.83 2.61 -24.90
C PRO A 35 1.96 4.14 -24.99
N ASP A 36 1.89 4.69 -26.21
CA ASP A 36 1.93 6.13 -26.49
C ASP A 36 0.73 6.90 -25.92
N ARG A 37 -0.33 6.20 -25.51
CA ARG A 37 -1.50 6.80 -24.84
C ARG A 37 -1.44 6.75 -23.33
N ILE A 38 -0.44 6.07 -22.76
CA ILE A 38 -0.32 5.90 -21.32
C ILE A 38 0.67 6.93 -20.79
N VAL A 39 0.20 7.78 -19.89
CA VAL A 39 1.06 8.69 -19.14
C VAL A 39 1.15 8.16 -17.71
N LYS A 40 2.34 7.76 -17.30
CA LYS A 40 2.57 7.29 -15.93
C LYS A 40 2.77 8.47 -14.99
N ILE A 41 1.87 8.64 -14.03
CA ILE A 41 1.93 9.65 -12.98
C ILE A 41 1.74 8.93 -11.64
N PHE A 42 2.79 8.88 -10.82
CA PHE A 42 2.70 8.30 -9.49
C PHE A 42 1.71 9.08 -8.62
N ASN A 43 1.04 8.37 -7.70
CA ASN A 43 0.15 9.03 -6.75
C ASN A 43 0.91 10.11 -5.97
N PRO A 44 0.39 11.35 -5.93
CA PRO A 44 1.04 12.41 -5.19
C PRO A 44 1.03 12.12 -3.69
N VAL A 45 2.07 12.57 -3.01
CA VAL A 45 2.20 12.53 -1.55
C VAL A 45 2.59 13.92 -1.06
N ASP A 46 2.06 14.31 0.10
CA ASP A 46 2.42 15.58 0.74
C ASP A 46 3.86 15.50 1.28
N THR A 47 4.81 16.13 0.61
CA THR A 47 6.23 16.05 0.97
C THR A 47 6.59 16.91 2.19
N ASP A 48 5.75 17.87 2.57
CA ASP A 48 5.94 18.66 3.79
C ASP A 48 5.56 17.84 5.01
N ARG A 49 4.57 16.95 4.86
CA ARG A 49 4.15 16.01 5.90
C ARG A 49 4.94 14.70 5.90
N PHE A 50 5.27 14.16 4.73
CA PHE A 50 5.91 12.85 4.56
C PHE A 50 7.31 13.03 3.98
N HIS A 51 8.30 13.09 4.86
CA HIS A 51 9.71 13.22 4.48
C HIS A 51 10.63 12.48 5.46
N PRO A 52 11.87 12.13 5.07
CA PRO A 52 12.80 11.37 5.91
C PRO A 52 13.23 12.07 7.21
N GLY A 53 12.94 13.37 7.35
CA GLY A 53 13.24 14.15 8.55
C GLY A 53 12.19 14.01 9.66
N VAL A 54 11.05 13.37 9.39
CA VAL A 54 10.02 13.13 10.42
C VAL A 54 10.52 12.09 11.40
N SER A 55 10.53 12.43 12.69
CA SER A 55 10.95 11.52 13.76
C SER A 55 9.81 10.63 14.24
N GLY A 56 10.07 9.34 14.39
CA GLY A 56 9.14 8.38 14.99
C GLY A 56 9.21 8.26 16.51
N VAL A 57 10.04 9.06 17.20
CA VAL A 57 10.32 8.92 18.65
C VAL A 57 9.06 9.11 19.49
N ALA A 58 8.24 10.13 19.19
CA ALA A 58 7.02 10.40 19.96
C ALA A 58 6.04 9.23 19.91
N VAL A 59 5.80 8.68 18.72
CA VAL A 59 4.90 7.52 18.52
C VAL A 59 5.45 6.28 19.21
N ARG A 60 6.77 6.05 19.16
CA ARG A 60 7.39 4.93 19.88
C ARG A 60 7.19 5.05 21.39
N GLN A 61 7.35 6.25 21.95
CA GLN A 61 7.13 6.49 23.38
C GLN A 61 5.67 6.29 23.76
N GLU A 62 4.74 6.82 22.97
CA GLU A 62 3.29 6.66 23.17
C GLU A 62 2.87 5.18 23.18
N LEU A 63 3.45 4.38 22.29
CA LEU A 63 3.14 2.95 22.15
C LEU A 63 4.03 2.03 23.01
N GLY A 64 4.92 2.59 23.83
CA GLY A 64 5.84 1.80 24.67
C GLY A 64 6.87 0.97 23.90
N ILE A 65 7.20 1.35 22.66
CA ILE A 65 8.16 0.67 21.80
C ILE A 65 9.58 1.11 22.16
N PRO A 66 10.50 0.18 22.52
CA PRO A 66 11.89 0.50 22.82
C PRO A 66 12.60 1.21 21.66
N GLY A 67 13.55 2.10 21.98
CA GLY A 67 14.30 2.87 20.97
C GLY A 67 15.18 1.99 20.07
N ASN A 68 15.62 0.83 20.56
CA ASN A 68 16.41 -0.16 19.82
C ASN A 68 15.55 -1.23 19.11
N ALA A 69 14.23 -1.18 19.25
CA ALA A 69 13.33 -2.15 18.63
C ALA A 69 13.21 -1.94 17.13
N VAL A 70 13.18 -3.06 16.39
CA VAL A 70 12.86 -3.08 14.95
C VAL A 70 11.35 -3.10 14.81
N VAL A 71 10.79 -2.12 14.11
CA VAL A 71 9.35 -2.02 13.90
C VAL A 71 9.02 -2.44 12.47
N ILE A 72 8.24 -3.51 12.34
CA ILE A 72 7.64 -3.95 11.09
C ILE A 72 6.22 -3.37 11.04
N GLY A 73 5.98 -2.45 10.11
CA GLY A 73 4.72 -1.69 10.02
C GLY A 73 3.87 -2.07 8.81
N ASN A 74 2.55 -2.16 9.00
CA ASN A 74 1.56 -2.17 7.93
C ASN A 74 0.60 -0.99 8.13
N VAL A 75 0.56 -0.07 7.16
CA VAL A 75 -0.34 1.09 7.18
C VAL A 75 -1.30 0.97 6.00
N SER A 76 -2.52 0.49 6.25
CA SER A 76 -3.53 0.32 5.21
C SER A 76 -4.93 0.14 5.78
N ARG A 77 -5.97 0.27 4.95
CA ARG A 77 -7.35 -0.02 5.36
C ARG A 77 -7.48 -1.48 5.78
N PHE A 78 -8.14 -1.77 6.91
CA PHE A 78 -8.31 -3.14 7.41
C PHE A 78 -9.31 -3.91 6.55
N GLU A 79 -8.78 -4.48 5.47
CA GLU A 79 -9.48 -5.28 4.49
C GLU A 79 -8.64 -6.50 4.14
N LYS A 80 -9.29 -7.63 3.86
CA LYS A 80 -8.63 -8.88 3.50
C LYS A 80 -7.58 -8.75 2.39
N LEU A 81 -7.82 -7.90 1.39
CA LEU A 81 -6.88 -7.66 0.28
C LEU A 81 -5.57 -6.98 0.70
N LYS A 82 -5.44 -6.51 1.94
CA LYS A 82 -4.22 -5.92 2.49
C LYS A 82 -3.33 -6.91 3.24
N GLY A 83 -3.74 -8.19 3.32
CA GLY A 83 -2.90 -9.26 3.82
C GLY A 83 -2.62 -9.21 5.33
N TYR A 84 -3.57 -8.68 6.11
CA TYR A 84 -3.45 -8.59 7.57
C TYR A 84 -3.41 -9.96 8.26
N ASP A 85 -4.08 -10.95 7.68
CA ASP A 85 -3.98 -12.36 8.06
C ASP A 85 -2.52 -12.83 8.04
N ARG A 86 -1.83 -12.64 6.91
CA ARG A 86 -0.42 -13.04 6.77
C ARG A 86 0.50 -12.23 7.67
N PHE A 87 0.20 -10.94 7.86
CA PHE A 87 0.97 -10.07 8.74
C PHE A 87 0.94 -10.59 10.19
N LEU A 88 -0.23 -11.02 10.66
CA LEU A 88 -0.41 -11.65 11.97
C LEU A 88 0.27 -13.02 12.06
N ASP A 89 0.17 -13.86 11.03
CA ASP A 89 0.85 -15.16 10.98
C ASP A 89 2.37 -15.00 11.12
N ILE A 90 2.95 -14.02 10.41
CA ILE A 90 4.38 -13.69 10.49
C ILE A 90 4.74 -13.17 11.89
N ALA A 91 3.92 -12.30 12.47
CA ALA A 91 4.14 -11.78 13.82
C ALA A 91 4.13 -12.90 14.86
N ALA A 92 3.14 -13.78 14.81
CA ALA A 92 3.00 -14.91 15.72
C ALA A 92 4.18 -15.89 15.62
N ALA A 93 4.74 -16.07 14.43
CA ALA A 93 5.91 -16.92 14.21
C ALA A 93 7.22 -16.29 14.71
N LEU A 94 7.41 -14.97 14.54
CA LEU A 94 8.70 -14.32 14.77
C LEU A 94 8.87 -13.69 16.16
N ILE A 95 7.80 -13.18 16.78
CA ILE A 95 7.87 -12.55 18.11
C ILE A 95 8.47 -13.49 19.17
N PRO A 96 8.15 -14.80 19.22
CA PRO A 96 8.75 -15.71 20.20
C PRO A 96 10.26 -15.91 20.03
N GLU A 97 10.77 -15.84 18.80
CA GLU A 97 12.18 -16.05 18.50
C GLU A 97 12.99 -14.75 18.61
N GLU A 98 12.39 -13.60 18.31
CA GLU A 98 13.05 -12.30 18.30
C GLU A 98 12.23 -11.23 19.05
N PRO A 99 12.38 -11.14 20.39
CA PRO A 99 11.62 -10.19 21.23
C PRO A 99 11.90 -8.71 20.94
N THR A 100 12.91 -8.41 20.11
CA THR A 100 13.22 -7.04 19.66
C THR A 100 12.35 -6.58 18.49
N LEU A 101 11.60 -7.50 17.87
CA LEU A 101 10.67 -7.21 16.79
C LEU A 101 9.32 -6.75 17.34
N TYR A 102 8.85 -5.62 16.82
CA TYR A 102 7.53 -5.07 17.11
C TYR A 102 6.74 -4.97 15.81
N PHE A 103 5.51 -5.48 15.83
CA PHE A 103 4.61 -5.43 14.69
C PHE A 103 3.55 -4.36 14.94
N LEU A 104 3.42 -3.40 14.02
CA LEU A 104 2.48 -2.30 14.13
C LEU A 104 1.52 -2.29 12.93
N MET A 105 0.24 -2.49 13.19
CA MET A 105 -0.84 -2.34 12.20
C MET A 105 -1.54 -1.02 12.44
N VAL A 106 -1.66 -0.20 11.39
CA VAL A 106 -2.29 1.13 11.46
C VAL A 106 -3.31 1.25 10.35
N GLY A 107 -4.54 1.57 10.72
CA GLY A 107 -5.64 1.69 9.78
C GLY A 107 -6.98 1.57 10.46
N HIS A 108 -8.03 1.64 9.65
CA HIS A 108 -9.38 1.30 10.05
C HIS A 108 -10.06 0.51 8.93
N GLY A 109 -11.13 -0.22 9.21
CA GLY A 109 -11.85 -0.96 8.16
C GLY A 109 -12.85 -2.00 8.68
N PRO A 110 -13.57 -2.67 7.77
CA PRO A 110 -14.61 -3.64 8.13
C PRO A 110 -14.08 -4.88 8.87
N GLU A 111 -12.78 -5.16 8.79
CA GLU A 111 -12.12 -6.24 9.53
C GLU A 111 -11.67 -5.81 10.94
N GLU A 112 -12.02 -4.60 11.39
CA GLU A 112 -11.90 -4.24 12.80
C GLU A 112 -12.81 -5.15 13.63
N THR A 113 -12.22 -5.93 14.53
CA THR A 113 -13.00 -6.52 15.62
C THR A 113 -13.50 -5.38 16.50
N PRO A 114 -14.82 -5.26 16.76
CA PRO A 114 -15.28 -4.32 17.78
C PRO A 114 -14.64 -4.70 19.11
N LEU A 115 -13.93 -3.74 19.72
CA LEU A 115 -13.34 -3.86 21.06
C LEU A 115 -14.38 -4.24 22.11
#